data_AF-A0A534CI57-F1
#
_entry.id   AF-A0A534CI57-F1
#
_cell.length_a   1.000
_cell.length_b   1.000
_cell.length_c   1.000
_cell.angle_alpha   90.00
_cell.angle_beta   90.00
_cell.angle_gamma   90.00
#
_symmetry.space_group_name_H-M   'P 1'
#
loop_
_entity.id
_entity.type
_entity.pdbx_description
1 polymer ?
#
loop_
_entity_poly.entity_id
_entity_poly.type
_entity_poly.pdbx_seq_one_letter_code
_entity_poly.pdbx_strand_id
1 'polypeptide(L)'
;MPVAQVSTPVLPGTGHVFEVWRCNRPAISGQRQRVRFRRTADMLFGCIAVSEAQLAAAAAGPDGARCSRAGHAAGHGALHEATSQAYREICAAVDAENYPHLLRVWNYLPDINRDVEGTERYRQFNSARQHALRASGRSLAGNVPAASALGAASNSPLVVYFLAGRSAPCFVENPRQLSAYHYPRQYGVHSPVFSRATLWRAPDGLALFISGTASIVGHRSLHVGDTAAQTRETLTNIEALLAEANRAARGAHFRLGALALKVYVRRPADLPVIEAELAAALGESARVIYLQADICRQDLLVEIEATGMCPLDAAA
;
A
#
# COMPACT_ATOMS: atom_id res chain seq x y z
N MET A 1 -11.06 -6.86 17.69
CA MET A 1 -10.29 -5.78 17.03
C MET A 1 -9.90 -6.22 15.63
N PRO A 2 -9.97 -5.36 14.61
CA PRO A 2 -9.52 -5.72 13.26
C PRO A 2 -8.01 -5.95 13.26
N VAL A 3 -7.59 -7.07 12.67
CA VAL A 3 -6.17 -7.44 12.51
C VAL A 3 -5.99 -7.91 11.07
N ALA A 4 -5.09 -7.26 10.34
CA ALA A 4 -4.63 -7.72 9.04
C ALA A 4 -3.41 -8.62 9.26
N GLN A 5 -3.55 -9.92 8.98
CA GLN A 5 -2.43 -10.85 9.05
C GLN A 5 -1.82 -10.98 7.66
N VAL A 6 -0.52 -10.68 7.54
CA VAL A 6 0.21 -10.74 6.28
C VAL A 6 1.30 -11.79 6.35
N SER A 7 1.44 -12.59 5.30
CA SER A 7 2.42 -13.67 5.21
C SER A 7 3.73 -13.17 4.61
N THR A 8 4.43 -12.32 5.35
CA THR A 8 5.75 -11.76 5.01
C THR A 8 6.72 -12.03 6.16
N PRO A 9 7.83 -12.77 5.95
CA PRO A 9 8.81 -13.03 7.01
C PRO A 9 9.41 -11.75 7.60
N VAL A 10 9.65 -11.73 8.91
CA VAL A 10 10.35 -10.62 9.60
C VAL A 10 11.86 -10.86 9.53
N LEU A 11 12.65 -9.78 9.40
CA LEU A 11 14.11 -9.83 9.34
C LEU A 11 14.76 -8.94 10.43
N PRO A 12 15.94 -9.32 10.97
CA PRO A 12 16.47 -10.68 10.98
C PRO A 12 15.68 -11.58 11.96
N GLY A 13 15.50 -12.86 11.61
CA GLY A 13 15.03 -13.88 12.54
C GLY A 13 13.66 -14.48 12.24
N THR A 14 13.14 -15.22 13.22
CA THR A 14 11.85 -15.94 13.13
C THR A 14 10.93 -15.42 14.23
N GLY A 15 9.86 -14.72 13.85
CA GLY A 15 8.93 -14.16 14.82
C GLY A 15 7.80 -13.38 14.16
N HIS A 16 6.97 -12.78 15.01
CA HIS A 16 5.88 -11.91 14.60
C HIS A 16 6.15 -10.48 15.05
N VAL A 17 5.92 -9.53 14.15
CA VAL A 17 5.92 -8.10 14.46
C VAL A 17 4.49 -7.58 14.30
N PHE A 18 4.08 -6.75 15.25
CA PHE A 18 2.80 -6.07 15.21
C PHE A 18 3.01 -4.58 14.92
N GLU A 19 2.55 -4.13 13.76
CA GLU A 19 2.34 -2.70 13.52
C GLU A 19 1.02 -2.29 14.18
N VAL A 20 1.10 -1.45 15.21
CA VAL A 20 -0.08 -1.06 16.02
C VAL A 20 -0.43 0.39 15.79
N TRP A 21 -1.57 0.62 15.12
CA TRP A 21 -2.18 1.93 14.96
C TRP A 21 -2.95 2.31 16.22
N ARG A 22 -2.51 3.35 16.93
CA ARG A 22 -3.08 3.80 18.20
C ARG A 22 -3.72 5.18 18.07
N CYS A 23 -4.76 5.41 18.86
CA CYS A 23 -5.39 6.71 19.04
C CYS A 23 -5.76 6.88 20.53
N ASN A 24 -5.80 8.13 20.99
CA ASN A 24 -6.25 8.53 22.32
C ASN A 24 -7.78 8.67 22.44
N ARG A 25 -8.54 8.39 21.37
CA ARG A 25 -9.99 8.53 21.29
C ARG A 25 -10.71 7.19 21.43
N PRO A 26 -11.93 7.16 22.01
CA PRO A 26 -12.77 5.97 21.99
C PRO A 26 -12.98 5.47 20.56
N ALA A 27 -12.85 4.15 20.37
CA ALA A 27 -12.91 3.55 19.05
C ALA A 27 -13.84 2.34 19.02
N ILE A 28 -14.80 2.35 18.09
CA ILE A 28 -15.86 1.37 17.93
C ILE A 28 -15.45 0.39 16.82
N SER A 29 -15.57 -0.92 17.07
CA SER A 29 -15.34 -1.94 16.05
C SER A 29 -16.63 -2.27 15.31
N GLY A 30 -16.52 -2.64 14.04
CA GLY A 30 -17.65 -3.08 13.24
C GLY A 30 -17.22 -3.95 12.06
N GLN A 31 -18.21 -4.39 11.30
CA GLN A 31 -18.01 -5.18 10.09
C GLN A 31 -19.05 -4.81 9.03
N ARG A 32 -18.61 -4.74 7.77
CA ARG A 32 -19.45 -4.66 6.57
C ARG A 32 -18.95 -5.70 5.59
N GLN A 33 -19.80 -6.66 5.21
CA GLN A 33 -19.36 -7.80 4.38
C GLN A 33 -18.11 -8.45 5.01
N ARG A 34 -17.00 -8.62 4.28
CA ARG A 34 -15.73 -9.14 4.82
C ARG A 34 -14.84 -8.05 5.44
N VAL A 35 -15.15 -6.77 5.26
CA VAL A 35 -14.36 -5.67 5.80
C VAL A 35 -14.61 -5.55 7.31
N ARG A 36 -13.59 -5.90 8.09
CA ARG A 36 -13.56 -5.66 9.54
C ARG A 36 -12.89 -4.31 9.76
N PHE A 37 -13.48 -3.48 10.60
CA PHE A 37 -12.96 -2.13 10.84
C PHE A 37 -13.06 -1.72 12.30
N ARG A 38 -12.32 -0.67 12.63
CA ARG A 38 -12.42 0.06 13.87
C ARG A 38 -12.29 1.54 13.58
N ARG A 39 -13.19 2.34 14.13
CA ARG A 39 -13.29 3.77 13.83
C ARG A 39 -13.37 4.62 15.08
N THR A 40 -12.78 5.80 14.99
CA THR A 40 -12.94 6.93 15.92
C THR A 40 -14.00 7.88 15.36
N ALA A 41 -13.99 9.17 15.73
CA ALA A 41 -14.76 10.18 15.03
C ALA A 41 -14.13 10.57 13.69
N ASP A 42 -12.79 10.56 13.60
CA ASP A 42 -12.05 11.18 12.49
C ASP A 42 -11.43 10.19 11.51
N MET A 43 -11.09 8.99 12.02
CA MET A 43 -10.35 7.98 11.28
C MET A 43 -10.98 6.59 11.42
N LEU A 44 -10.95 5.85 10.32
CA LEU A 44 -11.32 4.44 10.22
C LEU A 44 -10.09 3.63 9.79
N PHE A 45 -9.76 2.59 10.56
CA PHE A 45 -8.85 1.52 10.15
C PHE A 45 -9.70 0.33 9.70
N GLY A 46 -9.44 -0.19 8.50
CA GLY A 46 -10.16 -1.34 7.95
C GLY A 46 -9.22 -2.39 7.39
N CYS A 47 -9.65 -3.65 7.41
CA CYS A 47 -8.95 -4.74 6.74
C CYS A 47 -9.91 -5.78 6.15
N ILE A 48 -9.45 -6.43 5.08
CA ILE A 48 -10.11 -7.51 4.39
C ILE A 48 -9.06 -8.52 3.91
N ALA A 49 -9.42 -9.80 3.94
CA ALA A 49 -8.64 -10.88 3.35
C ALA A 49 -9.56 -11.68 2.42
N VAL A 50 -9.09 -12.00 1.22
CA VAL A 50 -9.85 -12.73 0.21
C VAL A 50 -9.00 -13.87 -0.33
N SER A 51 -9.43 -15.11 -0.14
CA SER A 51 -8.74 -16.29 -0.66
C SER A 51 -9.19 -16.61 -2.08
N GLU A 52 -8.23 -16.66 -3.02
CA GLU A 52 -8.47 -17.09 -4.40
C GLU A 52 -9.09 -18.49 -4.45
N ALA A 53 -8.61 -19.42 -3.63
CA ALA A 53 -9.13 -20.79 -3.57
C ALA A 53 -10.59 -20.86 -3.09
N GLN A 54 -10.95 -20.05 -2.09
CA GLN A 54 -12.33 -19.98 -1.59
C GLN A 54 -13.28 -19.40 -2.64
N LEU A 55 -12.84 -18.42 -3.43
CA LEU A 55 -13.65 -17.87 -4.52
C LEU A 55 -13.83 -18.88 -5.66
N ALA A 56 -12.76 -19.55 -6.07
CA ALA A 56 -12.83 -20.60 -7.08
C ALA A 56 -13.78 -21.74 -6.66
N ALA A 57 -13.72 -22.17 -5.40
CA ALA A 57 -14.61 -23.18 -4.86
C ALA A 57 -16.09 -22.72 -4.85
N ALA A 58 -16.35 -21.46 -4.49
CA ALA A 58 -17.70 -20.89 -4.52
C ALA A 58 -18.26 -20.78 -5.95
N ALA A 59 -17.41 -20.43 -6.93
CA ALA A 59 -17.80 -20.36 -8.34
C ALA A 59 -18.12 -21.75 -8.94
N ALA A 60 -17.44 -22.80 -8.47
CA ALA A 60 -17.67 -24.18 -8.90
C ALA A 60 -18.91 -24.85 -8.27
N GLY A 61 -19.50 -24.24 -7.24
CA GLY A 61 -20.71 -24.74 -6.59
C GLY A 61 -21.99 -24.63 -7.45
N PRO A 62 -23.08 -25.30 -7.06
CA PRO A 62 -24.33 -25.37 -7.84
C PRO A 62 -25.02 -24.01 -8.07
N ASP A 63 -24.76 -23.01 -7.24
CA ASP A 63 -25.25 -21.63 -7.41
C ASP A 63 -24.27 -20.77 -8.24
N GLY A 64 -22.96 -21.01 -8.15
CA GLY A 64 -21.94 -20.34 -8.96
C GLY A 64 -22.05 -20.71 -10.46
N ALA A 65 -22.40 -21.96 -10.75
CA ALA A 65 -22.67 -22.45 -12.10
C ALA A 65 -23.89 -21.79 -12.79
N ARG A 66 -24.80 -21.18 -12.01
CA ARG A 66 -25.93 -20.39 -12.55
C ARG A 66 -25.54 -18.94 -12.84
N CYS A 67 -24.73 -18.32 -11.98
CA CYS A 67 -24.24 -16.95 -12.17
C CYS A 67 -23.21 -16.84 -13.32
N SER A 68 -22.40 -17.87 -13.57
CA SER A 68 -21.47 -17.91 -14.70
C SER A 68 -22.17 -17.94 -16.07
N ARG A 69 -23.45 -18.34 -16.12
CA ARG A 69 -24.30 -18.27 -17.33
C ARG A 69 -25.02 -16.91 -17.50
N ALA A 70 -25.09 -16.09 -16.44
CA ALA A 70 -25.74 -14.78 -16.42
C ALA A 70 -24.68 -13.65 -16.44
N GLY A 71 -23.91 -13.57 -17.52
CA GLY A 71 -23.19 -12.34 -17.91
C GLY A 71 -22.03 -11.86 -17.02
N HIS A 72 -21.55 -12.64 -16.05
CA HIS A 72 -20.23 -12.37 -15.47
C HIS A 72 -19.17 -12.70 -16.54
N ALA A 73 -18.31 -11.74 -16.85
CA ALA A 73 -17.30 -11.86 -17.90
C ALA A 73 -16.40 -13.08 -17.65
N ALA A 74 -16.75 -14.21 -18.29
CA ALA A 74 -15.93 -15.39 -18.38
C ALA A 74 -14.57 -14.98 -18.98
N GLY A 75 -13.50 -15.08 -18.21
CA GLY A 75 -12.14 -14.82 -18.69
C GLY A 75 -11.17 -14.09 -17.75
N HIS A 76 -11.52 -13.83 -16.49
CA HIS A 76 -10.60 -13.21 -15.53
C HIS A 76 -10.10 -14.23 -14.50
N GLY A 77 -8.78 -14.30 -14.28
CA GLY A 77 -8.18 -15.22 -13.30
C GLY A 77 -8.56 -14.92 -11.84
N ALA A 78 -8.34 -15.89 -10.95
CA ALA A 78 -8.79 -15.83 -9.54
C ALA A 78 -8.32 -14.59 -8.76
N LEU A 79 -7.08 -14.13 -8.99
CA LEU A 79 -6.55 -12.90 -8.38
C LEU A 79 -7.35 -11.66 -8.81
N HIS A 80 -7.79 -11.61 -10.07
CA HIS A 80 -8.60 -10.50 -10.57
C HIS A 80 -9.94 -10.45 -9.82
N GLU A 81 -10.61 -11.58 -9.66
CA GLU A 81 -11.87 -11.67 -8.93
C GLU A 81 -11.69 -11.28 -7.45
N ALA A 82 -10.66 -11.82 -6.79
CA ALA A 82 -10.32 -11.50 -5.41
C ALA A 82 -10.08 -9.99 -5.21
N THR A 83 -9.32 -9.38 -6.14
CA THR A 83 -9.03 -7.94 -6.11
C THR A 83 -10.29 -7.11 -6.34
N SER A 84 -11.08 -7.46 -7.36
CA SER A 84 -12.32 -6.76 -7.70
C SER A 84 -13.32 -6.81 -6.55
N GLN A 85 -13.41 -7.96 -5.88
CA GLN A 85 -14.24 -8.11 -4.70
C GLN A 85 -13.74 -7.31 -3.50
N ALA A 86 -12.45 -7.39 -3.20
CA ALA A 86 -11.86 -6.66 -2.08
C ALA A 86 -12.09 -5.15 -2.22
N TYR A 87 -11.77 -4.57 -3.38
CA TYR A 87 -11.90 -3.13 -3.59
C TYR A 87 -13.36 -2.65 -3.64
N ARG A 88 -14.29 -3.45 -4.18
CA ARG A 88 -15.73 -3.14 -4.13
C ARG A 88 -16.24 -3.12 -2.69
N GLU A 89 -15.90 -4.12 -1.89
CA GLU A 89 -16.32 -4.19 -0.48
C GLU A 89 -15.68 -3.09 0.37
N ILE A 90 -14.41 -2.74 0.13
CA ILE A 90 -13.74 -1.60 0.76
C ILE A 90 -14.47 -0.31 0.43
N CYS A 91 -14.74 -0.04 -0.86
CA CYS A 91 -15.43 1.19 -1.28
C CYS A 91 -16.82 1.30 -0.64
N ALA A 92 -17.60 0.22 -0.64
CA ALA A 92 -18.91 0.20 -0.01
C ALA A 92 -18.82 0.42 1.52
N ALA A 93 -17.82 -0.17 2.18
CA ALA A 93 -17.63 0.00 3.62
C ALA A 93 -17.25 1.43 4.00
N VAL A 94 -16.36 2.09 3.26
CA VAL A 94 -15.97 3.47 3.56
C VAL A 94 -17.10 4.47 3.33
N ASP A 95 -17.95 4.23 2.33
CA ASP A 95 -19.14 5.05 2.09
C ASP A 95 -20.19 4.85 3.20
N ALA A 96 -20.48 3.59 3.54
CA ALA A 96 -21.47 3.25 4.56
C ALA A 96 -21.07 3.76 5.96
N GLU A 97 -19.78 3.77 6.29
CA GLU A 97 -19.29 4.31 7.56
C GLU A 97 -19.03 5.83 7.52
N ASN A 98 -19.21 6.47 6.36
CA ASN A 98 -19.01 7.89 6.13
C ASN A 98 -17.56 8.35 6.41
N TYR A 99 -16.58 7.63 5.84
CA TYR A 99 -15.15 7.99 5.80
C TYR A 99 -14.66 8.01 4.33
N PRO A 100 -15.17 8.93 3.50
CA PRO A 100 -15.06 8.84 2.05
C PRO A 100 -13.63 8.98 1.51
N HIS A 101 -12.68 9.44 2.33
CA HIS A 101 -11.31 9.69 1.90
C HIS A 101 -10.37 8.58 2.36
N LEU A 102 -10.02 7.65 1.46
CA LEU A 102 -8.89 6.76 1.70
C LEU A 102 -7.61 7.59 1.86
N LEU A 103 -6.89 7.33 2.95
CA LEU A 103 -5.65 8.02 3.28
C LEU A 103 -4.45 7.16 2.88
N ARG A 104 -4.51 5.86 3.17
CA ARG A 104 -3.39 4.94 2.98
C ARG A 104 -3.91 3.53 2.76
N VAL A 105 -3.38 2.80 1.78
CA VAL A 105 -3.82 1.44 1.44
C VAL A 105 -2.61 0.52 1.26
N TRP A 106 -2.60 -0.62 1.95
CA TRP A 106 -1.57 -1.64 1.80
C TRP A 106 -2.15 -2.88 1.15
N ASN A 107 -1.44 -3.43 0.17
CA ASN A 107 -1.86 -4.60 -0.60
C ASN A 107 -0.77 -5.66 -0.51
N TYR A 108 -1.14 -6.85 -0.06
CA TYR A 108 -0.28 -8.02 -0.03
C TYR A 108 -0.93 -9.10 -0.87
N LEU A 109 -0.29 -9.51 -1.96
CA LEU A 109 -0.82 -10.49 -2.89
C LEU A 109 0.18 -11.64 -3.08
N PRO A 110 -0.30 -12.90 -3.14
CA PRO A 110 0.59 -14.03 -3.32
C PRO A 110 1.22 -14.02 -4.71
N ASP A 111 2.50 -14.36 -4.77
CA ASP A 111 3.26 -14.55 -6.01
C ASP A 111 3.24 -13.33 -6.96
N ILE A 112 3.46 -12.12 -6.43
CA ILE A 112 3.29 -10.83 -7.14
C ILE A 112 3.96 -10.77 -8.53
N ASN A 113 5.14 -11.37 -8.70
CA ASN A 113 5.93 -11.35 -9.93
C ASN A 113 5.73 -12.58 -10.82
N ARG A 114 4.86 -13.53 -10.44
CA ARG A 114 4.61 -14.74 -11.24
C ARG A 114 3.72 -14.42 -12.43
N ASP A 115 4.07 -14.97 -13.59
CA ASP A 115 3.21 -14.97 -14.76
C ASP A 115 2.13 -16.05 -14.66
N VAL A 116 0.89 -15.64 -14.88
CA VAL A 116 -0.29 -16.52 -14.99
C VAL A 116 -1.05 -16.09 -16.23
N GLU A 117 -1.41 -17.04 -17.10
CA GLU A 117 -2.17 -16.77 -18.32
C GLU A 117 -1.53 -15.67 -19.21
N GLY A 118 -0.19 -15.66 -19.28
CA GLY A 118 0.58 -14.73 -20.11
C GLY A 118 0.67 -13.30 -19.58
N THR A 119 0.25 -13.04 -18.33
CA THR A 119 0.39 -11.73 -17.69
C THR A 119 0.85 -11.85 -16.24
N GLU A 120 1.86 -11.07 -15.86
CA GLU A 120 2.34 -10.93 -14.48
C GLU A 120 1.19 -10.57 -13.52
N ARG A 121 1.12 -11.27 -12.39
CA ARG A 121 0.05 -11.10 -11.39
C ARG A 121 -0.10 -9.68 -10.87
N TYR A 122 0.99 -8.93 -10.68
CA TYR A 122 0.93 -7.50 -10.34
C TYR A 122 0.12 -6.67 -11.35
N ARG A 123 0.25 -6.96 -12.66
CA ARG A 123 -0.48 -6.26 -13.73
C ARG A 123 -1.96 -6.65 -13.74
N GLN A 124 -2.26 -7.92 -13.46
CA GLN A 124 -3.64 -8.38 -13.29
C GLN A 124 -4.31 -7.67 -12.11
N PHE A 125 -3.62 -7.59 -10.97
CA PHE A 125 -4.06 -6.87 -9.78
C PHE A 125 -4.35 -5.39 -10.09
N ASN A 126 -3.44 -4.69 -10.78
CA ASN A 126 -3.66 -3.28 -11.14
C ASN A 126 -4.88 -3.09 -12.03
N SER A 127 -5.08 -3.98 -13.01
CA SER A 127 -6.23 -3.95 -13.91
C SER A 127 -7.55 -4.15 -13.14
N ALA A 128 -7.62 -5.16 -12.28
CA ALA A 128 -8.78 -5.45 -11.44
C ALA A 128 -9.09 -4.30 -10.48
N ARG A 129 -8.06 -3.79 -9.80
CA ARG A 129 -8.18 -2.66 -8.88
C ARG A 129 -8.73 -1.42 -9.59
N GLN A 130 -8.20 -1.09 -10.77
CA GLN A 130 -8.65 0.07 -11.53
C GLN A 130 -10.11 -0.07 -11.98
N HIS A 131 -10.51 -1.26 -12.41
CA HIS A 131 -11.89 -1.55 -12.77
C HIS A 131 -12.83 -1.38 -11.56
N ALA A 132 -12.50 -1.97 -10.42
CA ALA A 132 -13.30 -1.88 -9.21
C ALA A 132 -13.41 -0.45 -8.66
N LEU A 133 -12.31 0.30 -8.66
CA LEU A 133 -12.29 1.71 -8.28
C LEU A 133 -13.20 2.55 -9.19
N ARG A 134 -13.10 2.35 -10.52
CA ARG A 134 -13.95 3.05 -11.49
C ARG A 134 -15.43 2.72 -11.29
N ALA A 135 -15.76 1.44 -11.14
CA ALA A 135 -17.13 0.99 -10.91
C ALA A 135 -17.72 1.52 -9.60
N SER A 136 -16.86 1.82 -8.62
CA SER A 136 -17.23 2.43 -7.33
C SER A 136 -17.16 3.96 -7.35
N GLY A 137 -17.06 4.60 -8.53
CA GLY A 137 -17.01 6.06 -8.67
C GLY A 137 -15.76 6.73 -8.08
N ARG A 138 -14.67 5.97 -7.86
CA ARG A 138 -13.42 6.51 -7.32
C ARG A 138 -12.56 7.10 -8.43
N SER A 139 -11.79 8.14 -8.07
CA SER A 139 -10.79 8.72 -8.96
C SER A 139 -9.68 7.70 -9.26
N LEU A 140 -9.12 7.81 -10.48
CA LEU A 140 -8.02 6.96 -10.93
C LEU A 140 -6.70 7.74 -11.08
N ALA A 141 -6.72 9.05 -10.84
CA ALA A 141 -5.59 9.95 -10.91
C ALA A 141 -5.84 11.15 -9.98
N GLY A 142 -4.77 11.73 -9.42
CA GLY A 142 -4.79 12.92 -8.57
C GLY A 142 -5.38 12.68 -7.17
N ASN A 143 -6.67 12.35 -7.08
CA ASN A 143 -7.39 12.12 -5.83
C ASN A 143 -7.33 10.63 -5.42
N VAL A 144 -6.12 10.10 -5.24
CA VAL A 144 -5.88 8.68 -4.98
C VAL A 144 -4.93 8.49 -3.78
N PRO A 145 -5.17 7.53 -2.87
CA PRO A 145 -4.39 7.41 -1.65
C PRO A 145 -2.95 7.01 -1.90
N ALA A 146 -2.08 7.31 -0.93
CA ALA A 146 -0.82 6.61 -0.78
C ALA A 146 -1.07 5.09 -0.71
N ALA A 147 -0.26 4.30 -1.41
CA ALA A 147 -0.40 2.85 -1.39
C ALA A 147 0.94 2.09 -1.51
N SER A 148 0.93 0.84 -1.07
CA SER A 148 2.00 -0.14 -1.37
C SER A 148 1.38 -1.43 -1.88
N ALA A 149 2.13 -2.18 -2.70
CA ALA A 149 1.74 -3.48 -3.19
C ALA A 149 2.94 -4.43 -3.19
N LEU A 150 2.91 -5.42 -2.30
CA LEU A 150 4.03 -6.32 -2.02
C LEU A 150 3.62 -7.77 -2.23
N GLY A 151 4.60 -8.60 -2.57
CA GLY A 151 4.45 -10.05 -2.61
C GLY A 151 4.26 -10.62 -1.20
N ALA A 152 3.37 -11.59 -1.10
CA ALA A 152 3.21 -12.43 0.07
C ALA A 152 3.48 -13.90 -0.30
N ALA A 153 3.64 -14.76 0.72
CA ALA A 153 3.83 -16.19 0.52
C ALA A 153 2.76 -16.80 -0.41
N SER A 154 3.16 -17.76 -1.25
CA SER A 154 2.24 -18.49 -2.12
C SER A 154 1.08 -19.10 -1.33
N ASN A 155 -0.09 -19.18 -1.96
CA ASN A 155 -1.34 -19.67 -1.36
C ASN A 155 -1.89 -18.85 -0.17
N SER A 156 -1.25 -17.74 0.21
CA SER A 156 -1.84 -16.79 1.16
C SER A 156 -3.03 -16.05 0.52
N PRO A 157 -4.00 -15.55 1.30
CA PRO A 157 -5.06 -14.70 0.75
C PRO A 157 -4.49 -13.37 0.24
N LEU A 158 -5.20 -12.73 -0.70
CA LEU A 158 -5.04 -11.29 -0.92
C LEU A 158 -5.43 -10.56 0.37
N VAL A 159 -4.53 -9.77 0.93
CA VAL A 159 -4.79 -8.98 2.14
C VAL A 159 -4.71 -7.51 1.78
N VAL A 160 -5.77 -6.77 2.10
CA VAL A 160 -5.81 -5.32 1.98
C VAL A 160 -6.20 -4.72 3.31
N TYR A 161 -5.41 -3.78 3.80
CA TYR A 161 -5.79 -2.93 4.93
C TYR A 161 -5.58 -1.47 4.57
N PHE A 162 -6.29 -0.59 5.28
CA PHE A 162 -6.35 0.81 4.92
C PHE A 162 -6.70 1.71 6.09
N LEU A 163 -6.34 2.99 5.92
CA LEU A 163 -6.80 4.10 6.73
C LEU A 163 -7.72 4.98 5.87
N ALA A 164 -8.82 5.45 6.47
CA ALA A 164 -9.75 6.39 5.85
C ALA A 164 -10.12 7.52 6.81
N GLY A 165 -10.37 8.72 6.28
CA GLY A 165 -10.71 9.92 7.03
C GLY A 165 -12.02 10.55 6.55
N ARG A 166 -12.60 11.42 7.40
CA ARG A 166 -13.75 12.26 7.04
C ARG A 166 -13.38 13.54 6.30
N SER A 167 -12.19 14.07 6.57
CA SER A 167 -11.65 15.24 5.90
C SER A 167 -10.79 14.83 4.70
N ALA A 168 -10.87 15.61 3.63
CA ALA A 168 -10.04 15.42 2.46
C ALA A 168 -8.55 15.61 2.82
N PRO A 169 -7.67 14.66 2.47
CA PRO A 169 -6.23 14.85 2.61
C PRO A 169 -5.65 15.64 1.44
N CYS A 170 -4.37 16.01 1.57
CA CYS A 170 -3.55 16.46 0.47
C CYS A 170 -2.71 15.29 -0.04
N PHE A 171 -2.82 14.97 -1.33
CA PHE A 171 -1.95 13.99 -1.97
C PHE A 171 -0.70 14.68 -2.53
N VAL A 172 0.45 14.06 -2.29
CA VAL A 172 1.76 14.62 -2.62
C VAL A 172 2.43 13.68 -3.61
N GLU A 173 2.92 14.25 -4.72
CA GLU A 173 3.71 13.55 -5.72
C GLU A 173 5.20 13.85 -5.53
N ASN A 174 6.07 13.04 -6.15
CA ASN A 174 7.52 13.19 -6.05
C ASN A 174 8.07 13.82 -7.33
N PRO A 175 8.79 14.95 -7.29
CA PRO A 175 9.31 15.62 -8.48
C PRO A 175 10.32 14.76 -9.26
N ARG A 176 10.94 13.77 -8.60
CA ARG A 176 11.86 12.83 -9.25
C ARG A 176 11.14 11.69 -9.97
N GLN A 177 9.84 11.49 -9.74
CA GLN A 177 9.11 10.32 -10.20
C GLN A 177 7.86 10.73 -10.99
N LEU A 178 7.65 10.10 -12.14
CA LEU A 178 6.39 10.20 -12.86
C LEU A 178 5.28 9.64 -11.95
N SER A 179 4.12 10.30 -11.90
CA SER A 179 2.98 9.77 -11.16
C SER A 179 2.62 8.37 -11.63
N ALA A 180 2.34 7.46 -10.70
CA ALA A 180 2.18 6.04 -11.02
C ALA A 180 1.03 5.79 -12.01
N TYR A 181 -0.05 6.57 -11.90
CA TYR A 181 -1.21 6.53 -12.80
C TYR A 181 -0.93 7.09 -14.21
N HIS A 182 0.27 7.60 -14.46
CA HIS A 182 0.74 8.04 -15.78
C HIS A 182 1.87 7.14 -16.34
N TYR A 183 2.20 6.03 -15.67
CA TYR A 183 3.24 5.12 -16.15
C TYR A 183 2.94 4.57 -17.55
N PRO A 184 3.97 4.40 -18.40
CA PRO A 184 3.81 3.90 -19.76
C PRO A 184 3.36 2.43 -19.79
N ARG A 185 2.74 2.04 -20.91
CA ARG A 185 2.14 0.71 -21.13
C ARG A 185 3.12 -0.47 -21.01
N GLN A 186 4.43 -0.22 -21.06
CA GLN A 186 5.45 -1.26 -20.82
C GLN A 186 5.31 -1.92 -19.43
N TYR A 187 4.67 -1.24 -18.46
CA TYR A 187 4.43 -1.78 -17.11
C TYR A 187 3.06 -2.47 -16.96
N GLY A 188 2.29 -2.59 -18.04
CA GLY A 188 0.96 -3.18 -18.05
C GLY A 188 -0.06 -2.32 -18.79
N VAL A 189 -1.18 -2.94 -19.17
CA VAL A 189 -2.30 -2.26 -19.86
C VAL A 189 -2.89 -1.14 -19.00
N HIS A 190 -2.99 -1.39 -17.69
CA HIS A 190 -3.51 -0.46 -16.69
C HIS A 190 -2.41 -0.08 -15.70
N SER A 191 -2.10 1.20 -15.63
CA SER A 191 -1.08 1.73 -14.71
C SER A 191 -1.51 1.61 -13.25
N PRO A 192 -0.56 1.51 -12.30
CA PRO A 192 -0.89 1.54 -10.87
C PRO A 192 -1.58 2.84 -10.47
N VAL A 193 -2.50 2.76 -9.51
CA VAL A 193 -3.29 3.91 -9.04
C VAL A 193 -2.96 4.18 -7.57
N PHE A 194 -2.06 5.13 -7.32
CA PHE A 194 -1.70 5.63 -5.99
C PHE A 194 -0.91 6.95 -6.10
N SER A 195 -0.90 7.72 -5.01
CA SER A 195 -0.06 8.93 -4.87
C SER A 195 1.22 8.62 -4.09
N ARG A 196 2.28 9.42 -4.25
CA ARG A 196 3.56 9.15 -3.56
C ARG A 196 3.49 9.32 -2.05
N ALA A 197 2.69 10.25 -1.56
CA ALA A 197 2.31 10.31 -0.16
C ALA A 197 0.91 10.91 0.03
N THR A 198 0.37 10.70 1.22
CA THR A 198 -0.82 11.37 1.72
C THR A 198 -0.46 12.17 2.95
N LEU A 199 -0.74 13.47 2.92
CA LEU A 199 -0.68 14.36 4.06
C LEU A 199 -2.11 14.59 4.57
N TRP A 200 -2.36 14.23 5.82
CA TRP A 200 -3.67 14.35 6.43
C TRP A 200 -3.60 15.22 7.68
N ARG A 201 -4.51 16.20 7.78
CA ARG A 201 -4.70 16.98 9.00
C ARG A 201 -5.50 16.15 9.99
N ALA A 202 -4.77 15.43 10.84
CA ALA A 202 -5.33 14.79 11.99
C ALA A 202 -5.72 15.86 13.04
N PRO A 203 -6.59 15.50 13.99
CA PRO A 203 -6.97 16.44 15.05
C PRO A 203 -5.79 16.94 15.91
N ASP A 204 -4.80 16.08 16.14
CA ASP A 204 -3.69 16.35 17.07
C ASP A 204 -2.39 16.76 16.32
N GLY A 205 -2.44 16.89 14.98
CA GLY A 205 -1.22 17.04 14.18
C GLY A 205 -1.41 16.88 12.67
N LEU A 206 -0.31 16.95 11.95
CA LEU A 206 -0.21 16.51 10.57
C LEU A 206 0.34 15.08 10.55
N ALA A 207 -0.39 14.16 9.91
CA ALA A 207 0.06 12.81 9.65
C ALA A 207 0.51 12.69 8.19
N LEU A 208 1.69 12.09 7.97
CA LEU A 208 2.23 11.81 6.65
C LEU A 208 2.32 10.30 6.45
N PHE A 209 1.73 9.80 5.37
CA PHE A 209 1.83 8.41 4.94
C PHE A 209 2.55 8.34 3.61
N ILE A 210 3.77 7.80 3.59
CA ILE A 210 4.59 7.65 2.39
C ILE A 210 4.32 6.28 1.76
N SER A 211 4.14 6.29 0.44
CA SER A 211 3.96 5.08 -0.36
C SER A 211 5.20 4.21 -0.41
N GLY A 212 5.02 2.96 -0.86
CA GLY A 212 6.14 2.11 -1.22
C GLY A 212 7.03 2.84 -2.21
N THR A 213 8.24 3.17 -1.75
CA THR A 213 9.22 3.95 -2.50
C THR A 213 10.39 3.03 -2.79
N ALA A 214 10.80 2.97 -4.06
CA ALA A 214 11.91 2.15 -4.51
C ALA A 214 12.84 2.98 -5.41
N SER A 215 13.91 2.37 -5.90
CA SER A 215 14.89 2.97 -6.81
C SER A 215 14.31 3.26 -8.20
N ILE A 216 13.47 4.31 -8.30
CA ILE A 216 12.79 4.71 -9.53
C ILE A 216 12.95 6.22 -9.74
N VAL A 217 13.41 6.62 -10.93
CA VAL A 217 13.44 8.01 -11.40
C VAL A 217 12.67 8.12 -12.72
N GLY A 218 11.81 9.14 -12.81
CA GLY A 218 10.73 9.15 -13.79
C GLY A 218 9.85 7.92 -13.57
N HIS A 219 9.89 6.98 -14.50
CA HIS A 219 9.23 5.68 -14.36
C HIS A 219 10.21 4.50 -14.36
N ARG A 220 11.50 4.73 -14.59
CA ARG A 220 12.51 3.68 -14.80
C ARG A 220 13.14 3.22 -13.50
N SER A 221 13.33 1.92 -13.35
CA SER A 221 14.15 1.35 -12.27
C SER A 221 15.61 1.76 -12.48
N LEU A 222 16.29 2.24 -11.44
CA LEU A 222 17.71 2.57 -11.47
C LEU A 222 18.53 1.59 -10.63
N HIS A 223 19.82 1.47 -10.97
CA HIS A 223 20.80 0.65 -10.23
C HIS A 223 20.41 -0.83 -10.17
N VAL A 224 19.96 -1.39 -11.29
CA VAL A 224 19.57 -2.81 -11.39
C VAL A 224 20.75 -3.69 -10.97
N GLY A 225 20.53 -4.55 -9.97
CA GLY A 225 21.54 -5.48 -9.44
C GLY A 225 22.42 -4.92 -8.32
N ASP A 226 22.36 -3.61 -8.02
CA ASP A 226 23.14 -2.99 -6.94
C ASP A 226 22.22 -2.59 -5.78
N THR A 227 22.16 -3.45 -4.76
CA THR A 227 21.35 -3.25 -3.54
C THR A 227 21.68 -1.94 -2.82
N ALA A 228 22.97 -1.61 -2.68
CA ALA A 228 23.40 -0.42 -1.95
C ALA A 228 22.95 0.85 -2.69
N ALA A 229 23.19 0.91 -4.00
CA ALA A 229 22.79 2.04 -4.81
C ALA A 229 21.26 2.18 -4.91
N GLN A 230 20.50 1.08 -4.99
CA GLN A 230 19.04 1.15 -4.92
C GLN A 230 18.53 1.67 -3.58
N THR A 231 19.20 1.32 -2.48
CA THR A 231 18.83 1.79 -1.14
C THR A 231 19.05 3.31 -1.03
N ARG A 232 20.22 3.81 -1.46
CA ARG A 232 20.51 5.25 -1.50
C ARG A 232 19.56 6.04 -2.40
N GLU A 233 19.25 5.52 -3.59
CA GLU A 233 18.31 6.17 -4.52
C GLU A 233 16.89 6.17 -3.92
N THR A 234 16.49 5.10 -3.22
CA THR A 234 15.21 5.06 -2.51
C THR A 234 15.13 6.14 -1.42
N LEU A 235 16.18 6.28 -0.60
CA LEU A 235 16.26 7.32 0.44
C LEU A 235 16.23 8.74 -0.18
N THR A 236 16.96 8.94 -1.27
CA THR A 236 16.96 10.22 -2.02
C THR A 236 15.55 10.56 -2.53
N ASN A 237 14.80 9.57 -3.02
CA ASN A 237 13.42 9.77 -3.43
C ASN A 237 12.51 10.12 -2.24
N ILE A 238 12.70 9.50 -1.08
CA ILE A 238 11.94 9.84 0.14
C ILE A 238 12.26 11.27 0.59
N GLU A 239 13.52 11.69 0.58
CA GLU A 239 13.90 13.06 0.95
C GLU A 239 13.28 14.12 0.04
N ALA A 240 13.30 13.89 -1.28
CA ALA A 240 12.63 14.78 -2.23
C ALA A 240 11.12 14.87 -1.96
N LEU A 241 10.49 13.74 -1.63
CA LEU A 241 9.07 13.69 -1.29
C LEU A 241 8.76 14.39 0.04
N LEU A 242 9.63 14.28 1.04
CA LEU A 242 9.51 15.01 2.30
C LEU A 242 9.58 16.52 2.08
N ALA A 243 10.44 16.97 1.15
CA ALA A 243 10.51 18.38 0.80
C ALA A 243 9.19 18.91 0.21
N GLU A 244 8.52 18.13 -0.65
CA GLU A 244 7.18 18.49 -1.14
C GLU A 244 6.11 18.43 -0.05
N ALA A 245 6.13 17.40 0.80
CA ALA A 245 5.17 17.28 1.90
C ALA A 245 5.28 18.45 2.88
N ASN A 246 6.50 18.91 3.17
CA ASN A 246 6.75 20.07 4.03
C ASN A 246 6.32 21.41 3.38
N ARG A 247 6.33 21.50 2.04
CA ARG A 247 5.77 22.65 1.31
C ARG A 247 4.25 22.64 1.27
N ALA A 248 3.64 21.46 1.27
CA ALA A 248 2.20 21.29 1.05
C ALA A 248 1.31 21.76 2.21
N ALA A 249 1.83 21.88 3.43
CA ALA A 249 1.06 22.41 4.56
C ALA A 249 1.92 23.26 5.50
N ARG A 250 1.34 24.39 5.94
CA ARG A 250 1.91 25.21 7.02
C ARG A 250 2.05 24.39 8.30
N GLY A 251 3.22 24.47 8.93
CA GLY A 251 3.59 23.71 10.14
C GLY A 251 4.08 22.29 9.88
N ALA A 252 4.20 21.85 8.63
CA ALA A 252 4.79 20.56 8.29
C ALA A 252 6.33 20.62 8.43
N HIS A 253 6.87 19.75 9.29
CA HIS A 253 8.30 19.66 9.56
C HIS A 253 8.76 18.19 9.67
N PHE A 254 8.40 17.39 8.67
CA PHE A 254 8.80 15.99 8.60
C PHE A 254 10.29 15.89 8.25
N ARG A 255 10.99 15.03 8.99
CA ARG A 255 12.41 14.71 8.79
C ARG A 255 12.57 13.21 8.63
N LEU A 256 13.48 12.80 7.75
CA LEU A 256 13.71 11.40 7.41
C LEU A 256 13.97 10.53 8.66
N GLY A 257 14.90 10.95 9.53
CA GLY A 257 15.22 10.23 10.78
C GLY A 257 14.11 10.21 11.84
N ALA A 258 13.03 10.99 11.68
CA ALA A 258 11.89 11.00 12.60
C ALA A 258 10.75 10.05 12.16
N LEU A 259 10.85 9.49 10.96
CA LEU A 259 9.83 8.58 10.43
C LEU A 259 9.88 7.19 11.10
N ALA A 260 8.76 6.49 11.07
CA ALA A 260 8.72 5.05 11.28
C ALA A 260 8.72 4.37 9.91
N LEU A 261 9.70 3.51 9.65
CA LEU A 261 9.94 2.87 8.36
C LEU A 261 9.56 1.39 8.41
N LYS A 262 8.98 0.92 7.32
CA LYS A 262 8.89 -0.51 7.00
C LYS A 262 9.65 -0.73 5.70
N VAL A 263 10.71 -1.54 5.81
CA VAL A 263 11.66 -1.82 4.74
C VAL A 263 11.40 -3.24 4.23
N TYR A 264 11.03 -3.34 2.97
CA TYR A 264 10.80 -4.60 2.29
C TYR A 264 12.08 -5.00 1.54
N VAL A 265 12.59 -6.18 1.87
CA VAL A 265 13.84 -6.73 1.35
C VAL A 265 13.50 -7.91 0.45
N ARG A 266 13.90 -7.85 -0.84
CA ARG A 266 13.64 -8.96 -1.76
C ARG A 266 14.44 -10.20 -1.38
N ARG A 267 15.75 -10.05 -1.18
CA ARG A 267 16.67 -11.15 -0.88
C ARG A 267 17.18 -10.98 0.55
N PRO A 268 16.89 -11.90 1.48
CA PRO A 268 17.35 -11.77 2.87
C PRO A 268 18.87 -11.54 3.02
N ALA A 269 19.68 -12.06 2.09
CA ALA A 269 21.13 -11.85 2.06
C ALA A 269 21.56 -10.39 1.82
N ASP A 270 20.68 -9.53 1.29
CA ASP A 270 20.93 -8.11 1.07
C ASP A 270 20.75 -7.27 2.34
N LEU A 271 20.13 -7.83 3.39
CA LEU A 271 19.77 -7.09 4.59
C LEU A 271 20.96 -6.34 5.22
N PRO A 272 22.16 -6.92 5.40
CA PRO A 272 23.27 -6.19 6.03
C PRO A 272 23.69 -4.95 5.24
N VAL A 273 23.61 -5.00 3.90
CA VAL A 273 23.92 -3.85 3.04
C VAL A 273 22.84 -2.77 3.19
N ILE A 274 21.57 -3.17 3.20
CA ILE A 274 20.45 -2.27 3.38
C ILE A 274 20.53 -1.58 4.74
N GLU A 275 20.77 -2.34 5.82
CA GLU A 275 20.94 -1.81 7.19
C GLU A 275 22.07 -0.78 7.27
N ALA A 276 23.22 -1.04 6.64
CA ALA A 276 24.36 -0.12 6.63
C ALA A 276 24.01 1.23 5.96
N GLU A 277 23.33 1.20 4.81
CA GLU A 277 22.93 2.42 4.10
C GLU A 277 21.84 3.20 4.87
N LEU A 278 20.87 2.50 5.48
CA LEU A 278 19.87 3.14 6.34
C LEU A 278 20.51 3.75 7.60
N ALA A 279 21.42 3.04 8.25
CA ALA A 279 22.11 3.55 9.44
C ALA A 279 22.92 4.81 9.12
N ALA A 280 23.62 4.83 7.99
CA ALA A 280 24.37 5.99 7.53
C ALA A 280 23.49 7.22 7.26
N ALA A 281 22.27 7.02 6.74
CA ALA A 281 21.36 8.11 6.40
C ALA A 281 20.47 8.57 7.57
N LEU A 282 20.05 7.66 8.44
CA LEU A 282 19.05 7.93 9.49
C LEU A 282 19.65 8.12 10.88
N GLY A 283 20.86 7.61 11.11
CA GLY A 283 21.41 7.41 12.44
C GLY A 283 20.78 6.23 13.18
N GLU A 284 21.35 5.91 14.35
CA GLU A 284 21.01 4.69 15.11
C GLU A 284 19.62 4.68 15.76
N SER A 285 18.96 5.84 15.88
CA SER A 285 17.65 5.97 16.53
C SER A 285 16.45 5.71 15.60
N ALA A 286 16.70 5.26 14.36
CA ALA A 286 15.65 5.06 13.38
C ALA A 286 14.69 3.94 13.79
N ARG A 287 13.38 4.19 13.67
CA ARG A 287 12.34 3.19 13.94
C ARG A 287 12.10 2.38 12.68
N VAL A 288 12.80 1.27 12.52
CA VAL A 288 12.75 0.46 11.30
C VAL A 288 12.28 -0.96 11.61
N ILE A 289 11.37 -1.48 10.78
CA ILE A 289 11.09 -2.91 10.70
C ILE A 289 11.50 -3.43 9.32
N TYR A 290 12.13 -4.59 9.27
CA TYR A 290 12.54 -5.24 8.03
C TYR A 290 11.67 -6.46 7.76
N LEU A 291 11.14 -6.56 6.55
CA LEU A 291 10.28 -7.65 6.11
C LEU A 291 10.80 -8.22 4.79
N GLN A 292 10.81 -9.53 4.65
CA GLN A 292 11.05 -10.16 3.36
C GLN A 292 9.77 -10.08 2.52
N ALA A 293 9.88 -9.52 1.31
CA ALA A 293 8.80 -9.51 0.33
C ALA A 293 9.33 -9.32 -1.09
N ASP A 294 8.66 -9.94 -2.06
CA ASP A 294 8.86 -9.57 -3.47
C ASP A 294 8.27 -8.17 -3.73
N ILE A 295 8.96 -7.39 -4.54
CA ILE A 295 8.59 -6.02 -4.90
C ILE A 295 7.89 -6.02 -6.26
N CYS A 296 7.08 -5.00 -6.52
CA CYS A 296 6.26 -4.88 -7.74
C CYS A 296 7.01 -5.06 -9.07
N ARG A 297 8.33 -4.86 -9.11
CA ARG A 297 9.19 -5.19 -10.25
C ARG A 297 10.33 -6.09 -9.81
N GLN A 298 10.65 -7.09 -10.63
CA GLN A 298 11.71 -8.07 -10.33
C GLN A 298 13.11 -7.43 -10.17
N ASP A 299 13.35 -6.29 -10.84
CA ASP A 299 14.63 -5.58 -10.82
C ASP A 299 14.84 -4.68 -9.60
N LEU A 300 13.81 -4.51 -8.76
CA LEU A 300 13.86 -3.75 -7.51
C LEU A 300 14.15 -4.69 -6.33
N LEU A 301 15.15 -4.34 -5.53
CA LEU A 301 15.71 -5.17 -4.46
C LEU A 301 15.27 -4.70 -3.07
N VAL A 302 14.89 -3.43 -2.95
CA VAL A 302 14.40 -2.80 -1.72
C VAL A 302 13.23 -1.86 -2.02
N GLU A 303 12.22 -1.86 -1.16
CA GLU A 303 11.13 -0.88 -1.14
C GLU A 303 10.95 -0.38 0.30
N ILE A 304 10.80 0.93 0.49
CA ILE A 304 10.63 1.55 1.80
C ILE A 304 9.32 2.33 1.80
N GLU A 305 8.45 2.03 2.77
CA GLU A 305 7.33 2.89 3.13
C GLU A 305 7.57 3.52 4.50
N ALA A 306 6.91 4.64 4.77
CA ALA A 306 7.14 5.35 6.02
C ALA A 306 5.90 6.11 6.51
N THR A 307 5.83 6.31 7.83
CA THR A 307 4.83 7.16 8.47
C THR A 307 5.50 8.19 9.36
N GLY A 308 5.01 9.44 9.31
CA GLY A 308 5.46 10.54 10.16
C GLY A 308 4.28 11.26 10.81
N MET A 309 4.52 11.87 11.97
CA MET A 309 3.58 12.80 12.59
C MET A 309 4.33 14.07 13.00
N CYS A 310 3.75 15.23 12.69
CA CYS A 310 4.14 16.52 13.24
C CYS A 310 3.01 17.01 14.14
N PRO A 311 3.27 17.36 15.41
CA PRO A 311 2.30 18.06 16.23
C PRO A 311 1.85 19.36 15.54
N LEU A 312 0.63 19.82 15.79
CA LEU A 312 0.30 21.20 15.49
C LEU A 312 1.16 22.08 16.40
N ASP A 313 1.95 23.00 15.83
CA ASP A 313 2.63 24.00 16.64
C ASP A 313 1.57 24.73 17.47
N ALA A 314 1.73 24.69 18.79
CA ALA A 314 0.85 25.38 19.73
C ALA A 314 1.18 26.89 19.73
N ALA A 315 1.10 27.56 18.58
CA ALA A 315 0.99 29.03 18.44
C ALA A 315 1.10 29.46 16.97
N ALA A 316 0.06 30.11 16.47
CA ALA A 316 0.17 31.36 15.73
C ALA A 316 -1.05 32.22 16.08
#